data_AF-A0A7C6AKG2-F1
#
_entry.id   AF-A0A7C6AKG2-F1
#
_cell.length_a   1.000
_cell.length_b   1.000
_cell.length_c   1.000
_cell.angle_alpha   90.00
_cell.angle_beta   90.00
_cell.angle_gamma   90.00
#
_symmetry.space_group_name_H-M   'P 1'
#
loop_
_entity.id
_entity.type
_entity.pdbx_description
1 polymer ?
#
loop_
_entity_poly.entity_id
_entity_poly.type
_entity_poly.pdbx_seq_one_letter_code
_entity_poly.pdbx_strand_id
1 'polypeptide(L)'
;MLAINATLLLVFVLIWLTVILLKKLFFDPLQQIRAKREGLLAEDKKAWERARRETEALAQKIEAELKKARQEALAQKQHLEAEALQARSELLARMQAEYRQQVAQAREEIAQVTKELKQQLEGEVEALAAKIEERLLN
;
A
#
# COMPACT_ATOMS: atom_id res chain seq x y z
N MET A 1 -87.46 -34.73 -28.41
CA MET A 1 -86.97 -33.70 -27.47
C MET A 1 -86.29 -34.41 -26.32
N LEU A 2 -85.13 -33.92 -25.85
CA LEU A 2 -84.23 -34.63 -24.94
C LEU A 2 -84.97 -35.16 -23.68
N ALA A 3 -85.14 -36.47 -23.59
CA ALA A 3 -85.62 -37.12 -22.38
C ALA A 3 -84.44 -37.23 -21.40
N ILE A 4 -84.50 -36.46 -20.32
CA ILE A 4 -83.52 -36.55 -19.22
C ILE A 4 -83.78 -37.88 -18.51
N ASN A 5 -82.95 -38.88 -18.83
CA ASN A 5 -83.02 -40.20 -18.21
C ASN A 5 -82.16 -40.26 -16.95
N ALA A 6 -82.58 -41.02 -15.94
CA ALA A 6 -81.83 -41.22 -14.68
C ALA A 6 -80.37 -41.66 -14.92
N THR A 7 -80.10 -42.40 -16.00
CA THR A 7 -78.75 -42.78 -16.44
C THR A 7 -77.86 -41.58 -16.76
N LEU A 8 -78.39 -40.53 -17.40
CA LEU A 8 -77.65 -39.30 -17.70
C LEU A 8 -77.23 -38.60 -16.39
N LEU A 9 -78.12 -38.58 -15.40
CA LEU A 9 -77.89 -37.96 -14.09
C LEU A 9 -76.82 -38.75 -13.32
N LEU A 10 -76.87 -40.09 -13.37
CA LEU A 10 -75.87 -40.96 -12.75
C LEU A 10 -74.48 -40.81 -13.39
N VAL A 11 -74.41 -40.78 -14.73
CA VAL A 11 -73.15 -40.53 -15.46
C VAL A 11 -72.59 -39.15 -15.13
N PHE A 12 -73.45 -38.12 -15.02
CA PHE A 12 -73.03 -36.77 -14.63
C PHE A 12 -72.38 -36.74 -13.24
N VAL A 13 -72.99 -37.41 -12.26
CA VAL A 13 -72.42 -37.54 -10.90
C VAL A 13 -71.09 -38.28 -10.94
N LEU A 14 -70.97 -39.37 -11.70
CA LEU A 14 -69.74 -40.14 -11.83
C LEU A 14 -68.60 -39.31 -12.46
N ILE A 15 -68.90 -38.52 -13.49
CA ILE A 15 -67.92 -37.62 -14.12
C ILE A 15 -67.45 -36.58 -13.10
N TRP A 16 -68.36 -35.94 -12.38
CA TRP A 16 -67.99 -34.96 -11.35
C TRP A 16 -67.17 -35.57 -10.23
N LEU A 17 -67.52 -36.76 -9.75
CA LEU A 17 -66.73 -37.52 -8.78
C LEU A 17 -65.31 -37.78 -9.30
N THR A 18 -65.20 -38.21 -10.56
CA THR A 18 -63.91 -38.50 -11.21
C THR A 18 -63.07 -37.25 -11.36
N VAL A 19 -63.67 -36.12 -11.75
CA VAL A 19 -62.98 -34.82 -11.86
C VAL A 19 -62.44 -34.39 -10.49
N ILE A 20 -63.23 -34.51 -9.43
CA ILE A 20 -62.79 -34.17 -8.07
C ILE A 20 -61.66 -35.10 -7.61
N LEU A 21 -61.77 -36.39 -7.88
CA LEU A 21 -60.76 -37.39 -7.53
C LEU A 21 -59.43 -37.13 -8.26
N LEU A 22 -59.50 -36.89 -9.58
CA LEU A 22 -58.33 -36.62 -10.41
C LEU A 22 -57.67 -35.28 -10.06
N LYS A 23 -58.48 -34.26 -9.72
CA LYS A 23 -57.98 -32.98 -9.21
C LYS A 23 -57.11 -33.18 -7.97
N LYS A 24 -57.65 -33.86 -6.94
CA LYS A 24 -56.95 -34.06 -5.67
C LYS A 24 -55.77 -35.03 -5.75
N LEU A 25 -55.89 -36.12 -6.51
CA LEU A 25 -54.85 -37.16 -6.54
C LEU A 25 -53.75 -36.89 -7.57
N PHE A 26 -54.04 -36.17 -8.66
CA PHE A 26 -53.09 -36.01 -9.76
C PHE A 26 -52.72 -34.55 -10.02
N PHE A 27 -53.70 -33.68 -10.29
CA PHE A 27 -53.40 -32.33 -10.74
C PHE A 27 -52.80 -31.45 -9.63
N ASP A 28 -53.37 -31.47 -8.42
CA ASP A 28 -52.88 -30.66 -7.31
C ASP A 28 -51.44 -31.08 -6.90
N PRO A 29 -51.11 -32.38 -6.70
CA PRO A 29 -49.74 -32.79 -6.40
C PRO A 29 -48.75 -32.47 -7.53
N LEU A 30 -49.16 -32.64 -8.79
CA LEU A 30 -48.30 -32.34 -9.95
C LEU A 30 -47.98 -30.85 -10.06
N GLN A 31 -48.95 -29.97 -9.75
CA GLN A 31 -48.72 -28.53 -9.71
C GLN A 31 -47.77 -28.15 -8.57
N GLN A 32 -47.94 -28.74 -7.38
CA GLN A 32 -47.05 -28.48 -6.24
C GLN A 32 -45.60 -28.87 -6.55
N ILE A 33 -45.37 -30.02 -7.20
CA ILE A 33 -44.01 -30.46 -7.57
C ILE A 33 -43.40 -29.51 -8.59
N ARG A 34 -44.18 -29.06 -9.59
CA ARG A 34 -43.71 -28.09 -10.58
C ARG A 34 -43.36 -26.75 -9.93
N ALA A 35 -44.25 -26.20 -9.12
CA ALA A 35 -44.03 -24.95 -8.39
C ALA A 35 -42.80 -25.05 -7.47
N LYS A 36 -42.61 -26.18 -6.77
CA LYS A 36 -41.44 -26.42 -5.93
C LYS A 36 -40.14 -26.43 -6.74
N ARG A 37 -40.13 -27.10 -7.89
CA ARG A 37 -38.96 -27.10 -8.79
C ARG A 37 -38.67 -25.72 -9.35
N GLU A 38 -39.67 -25.01 -9.84
CA GLU A 38 -39.52 -23.64 -10.33
C GLU A 38 -38.99 -22.70 -9.25
N GLY A 39 -39.48 -22.84 -8.02
CA GLY A 39 -38.98 -22.11 -6.85
C GLY A 39 -37.50 -22.38 -6.59
N LEU A 40 -37.09 -23.65 -6.53
CA LEU A 40 -35.68 -24.03 -6.33
C LEU A 40 -34.78 -23.50 -7.45
N LEU A 41 -35.17 -23.66 -8.71
CA LEU A 41 -34.39 -23.15 -9.85
C LEU A 41 -34.26 -21.61 -9.80
N ALA A 42 -35.31 -20.90 -9.39
CA ALA A 42 -35.28 -19.46 -9.25
C ALA A 42 -34.36 -19.01 -8.10
N GLU A 43 -34.36 -19.74 -6.97
CA GLU A 43 -33.46 -19.48 -5.86
C GLU A 43 -32.00 -19.76 -6.22
N ASP A 44 -31.72 -20.90 -6.86
CA ASP A 44 -30.38 -21.27 -7.33
C ASP A 44 -29.84 -20.24 -8.32
N LYS A 45 -30.68 -19.79 -9.27
CA LYS A 45 -30.30 -18.73 -10.21
C LYS A 45 -29.97 -17.43 -9.49
N LYS A 46 -30.78 -17.02 -8.51
CA LYS A 46 -30.51 -15.82 -7.70
C LYS A 46 -29.23 -15.96 -6.87
N ALA A 47 -28.97 -17.15 -6.33
CA ALA A 47 -27.75 -17.43 -5.57
C ALA A 47 -26.51 -17.36 -6.48
N TRP A 48 -26.60 -17.94 -7.67
CA TRP A 48 -25.54 -17.86 -8.68
C TRP A 48 -25.26 -16.42 -9.12
N GLU A 49 -26.31 -15.65 -9.41
CA GLU A 49 -26.16 -14.23 -9.79
C GLU A 49 -25.52 -13.40 -8.67
N ARG A 50 -25.87 -13.67 -7.40
CA ARG A 50 -25.23 -13.03 -6.24
C ARG A 50 -23.76 -13.41 -6.12
N ALA A 51 -23.45 -14.71 -6.12
CA ALA A 51 -22.08 -15.19 -6.01
C ALA A 51 -21.19 -14.66 -7.14
N ARG A 52 -21.72 -14.59 -8.37
CA ARG A 52 -21.04 -14.00 -9.52
C ARG A 52 -20.74 -12.51 -9.29
N ARG A 53 -21.75 -11.72 -8.88
CA ARG A 53 -21.57 -10.29 -8.61
C ARG A 53 -20.60 -10.03 -7.47
N GLU A 54 -20.65 -10.83 -6.41
CA GLU A 54 -19.72 -10.74 -5.28
C GLU A 54 -18.29 -11.03 -5.72
N THR A 55 -18.10 -12.06 -6.57
CA THR A 55 -16.79 -12.42 -7.11
C THR A 55 -16.24 -11.32 -8.02
N GLU A 56 -17.06 -10.77 -8.92
CA GLU A 56 -16.69 -9.65 -9.79
C GLU A 56 -16.32 -8.40 -8.96
N ALA A 57 -17.11 -8.08 -7.92
CA ALA A 57 -16.82 -6.97 -7.03
C ALA A 57 -15.54 -7.17 -6.21
N LEU A 58 -15.28 -8.39 -5.72
CA LEU A 58 -14.05 -8.72 -5.02
C LEU A 58 -12.83 -8.61 -5.94
N ALA A 59 -12.93 -9.09 -7.18
CA ALA A 59 -11.85 -8.95 -8.16
C ALA A 59 -11.52 -7.48 -8.43
N GLN A 60 -12.54 -6.64 -8.63
CA GLN A 60 -12.36 -5.20 -8.83
C GLN A 60 -11.72 -4.52 -7.60
N LYS A 61 -12.14 -4.89 -6.39
CA LYS A 61 -11.55 -4.37 -5.15
C LYS A 61 -10.07 -4.76 -5.03
N ILE A 62 -9.73 -6.01 -5.29
CA ILE A 62 -8.34 -6.49 -5.25
C ILE A 62 -7.49 -5.73 -6.26
N GLU A 63 -7.98 -5.53 -7.48
CA GLU A 63 -7.25 -4.78 -8.51
C GLU A 63 -7.03 -3.31 -8.09
N ALA A 64 -8.06 -2.67 -7.54
CA ALA A 64 -7.98 -1.29 -7.05
C ALA A 64 -7.01 -1.15 -5.88
N GLU A 65 -7.07 -2.05 -4.89
CA GLU A 65 -6.17 -2.06 -3.74
C GLU A 65 -4.73 -2.34 -4.18
N LEU A 66 -4.50 -3.27 -5.10
CA LEU A 66 -3.17 -3.56 -5.63
C LEU A 66 -2.59 -2.36 -6.37
N LYS A 67 -3.41 -1.65 -7.16
CA LYS A 67 -3.00 -0.43 -7.84
C LYS A 67 -2.64 0.67 -6.85
N LYS A 68 -3.46 0.86 -5.82
CA LYS A 68 -3.22 1.84 -4.74
C LYS A 68 -1.93 1.52 -3.98
N ALA A 69 -1.75 0.29 -3.54
CA ALA A 69 -0.54 -0.15 -2.84
C ALA A 69 0.73 0.04 -3.69
N ARG A 70 0.67 -0.22 -5.00
CA ARG A 70 1.78 0.07 -5.92
C ARG A 70 2.09 1.56 -6.01
N GLN A 71 1.07 2.41 -6.11
CA GLN A 71 1.26 3.85 -6.16
C GLN A 71 1.85 4.38 -4.85
N GLU A 72 1.36 3.93 -3.71
CA GLU A 72 1.87 4.29 -2.39
C GLU A 72 3.33 3.83 -2.21
N ALA A 73 3.66 2.60 -2.60
CA ALA A 73 5.03 2.10 -2.53
C ALA A 73 6.00 2.90 -3.43
N LEU A 74 5.57 3.28 -4.64
CA LEU A 74 6.38 4.11 -5.53
C LEU A 74 6.56 5.52 -4.96
N ALA A 75 5.51 6.14 -4.43
CA ALA A 75 5.58 7.44 -3.79
C ALA A 75 6.51 7.41 -2.56
N GLN A 76 6.39 6.39 -1.71
CA GLN A 76 7.24 6.22 -0.55
C GLN A 76 8.72 6.02 -0.95
N LYS A 77 8.97 5.22 -1.98
CA LYS A 77 10.33 5.03 -2.51
C LYS A 77 10.92 6.35 -2.99
N GLN A 78 10.16 7.11 -3.79
CA GLN A 78 10.62 8.42 -4.29
C GLN A 78 10.88 9.41 -3.15
N HIS A 79 10.03 9.42 -2.13
CA HIS A 79 10.22 10.25 -0.93
C HIS A 79 11.53 9.90 -0.21
N LEU A 80 11.75 8.61 0.06
CA LEU A 80 12.97 8.14 0.73
C LEU A 80 14.23 8.42 -0.10
N GLU A 81 14.17 8.27 -1.42
CA GLU A 81 15.28 8.62 -2.32
C GLU A 81 15.59 10.12 -2.26
N ALA A 82 14.56 10.98 -2.26
CA ALA A 82 14.72 12.43 -2.16
C ALA A 82 15.31 12.84 -0.80
N GLU A 83 14.80 12.29 0.31
CA GLU A 83 15.32 12.52 1.66
C GLU A 83 16.77 12.05 1.79
N ALA A 84 17.09 10.86 1.26
CA ALA A 84 18.46 10.35 1.28
C ALA A 84 19.42 11.24 0.48
N LEU A 85 18.97 11.76 -0.67
CA LEU A 85 19.76 12.68 -1.48
C LEU A 85 20.00 14.01 -0.74
N GLN A 86 18.97 14.56 -0.11
CA GLN A 86 19.06 15.77 0.71
C GLN A 86 20.02 15.57 1.89
N ALA A 87 19.82 14.53 2.68
CA ALA A 87 20.68 14.20 3.82
C ALA A 87 22.15 14.01 3.38
N ARG A 88 22.39 13.32 2.26
CA ARG A 88 23.73 13.19 1.69
C ARG A 88 24.32 14.54 1.32
N SER A 89 23.55 15.40 0.67
CA SER A 89 24.01 16.73 0.26
C SER A 89 24.36 17.61 1.46
N GLU A 90 23.54 17.58 2.51
CA GLU A 90 23.79 18.30 3.75
C GLU A 90 25.04 17.79 4.47
N LEU A 91 25.20 16.46 4.56
CA LEU A 91 26.37 15.86 5.19
C LEU A 91 27.65 16.23 4.45
N LEU A 92 27.64 16.20 3.12
CA LEU A 92 28.78 16.64 2.30
C LEU A 92 29.08 18.13 2.50
N ALA A 93 28.06 18.99 2.56
CA ALA A 93 28.23 20.41 2.79
C ALA A 93 28.83 20.70 4.18
N ARG A 94 28.34 20.00 5.23
CA ARG A 94 28.87 20.10 6.59
C ARG A 94 30.33 19.65 6.65
N MET A 95 30.65 18.49 6.10
CA MET A 95 32.04 18.02 6.05
C MET A 95 32.95 19.01 5.32
N GLN A 96 32.53 19.55 4.16
CA GLN A 96 33.32 20.56 3.45
C GLN A 96 33.55 21.83 4.28
N ALA A 97 32.54 22.29 5.02
CA ALA A 97 32.68 23.43 5.91
C ALA A 97 33.66 23.15 7.06
N GLU A 98 33.54 21.99 7.71
CA GLU A 98 34.45 21.54 8.78
C GLU A 98 35.89 21.41 8.27
N TYR A 99 36.10 20.77 7.12
CA TYR A 99 37.43 20.65 6.51
C TYR A 99 38.04 22.03 6.20
N ARG A 100 37.26 22.96 5.65
CA ARG A 100 37.74 24.32 5.39
C ARG A 100 38.14 25.04 6.67
N GLN A 101 37.34 24.88 7.73
CA GLN A 101 37.65 25.46 9.04
C GLN A 101 38.91 24.86 9.65
N GLN A 102 39.07 23.53 9.63
CA GLN A 102 40.28 22.87 10.13
C GLN A 102 41.53 23.30 9.36
N VAL A 103 41.45 23.40 8.03
CA VAL A 103 42.58 23.88 7.21
C VAL A 103 42.92 25.34 7.52
N ALA A 104 41.92 26.19 7.74
CA ALA A 104 42.15 27.58 8.12
C ALA A 104 42.83 27.69 9.50
N GLN A 105 42.34 26.94 10.49
CA GLN A 105 42.92 26.88 11.84
C GLN A 105 44.37 26.37 11.81
N ALA A 106 44.64 25.27 11.11
CA ALA A 106 46.00 24.73 10.99
C ALA A 106 46.97 25.72 10.31
N ARG A 107 46.50 26.49 9.32
CA ARG A 107 47.32 27.55 8.69
C ARG A 107 47.65 28.67 9.66
N GLU A 108 46.68 29.07 10.48
CA GLU A 108 46.84 30.12 11.48
C GLU A 108 47.79 29.70 12.60
N GLU A 109 47.67 28.45 13.08
CA GLU A 109 48.61 27.84 14.03
C GLU A 109 50.04 27.79 13.48
N ILE A 110 50.23 27.33 12.23
CA ILE A 110 51.55 27.30 11.59
C ILE A 110 52.14 28.72 11.49
N ALA A 111 51.32 29.72 11.15
CA ALA A 111 51.78 31.10 11.05
C ALA A 111 52.19 31.67 12.42
N GLN A 112 51.45 31.38 13.48
CA GLN A 112 51.80 31.76 14.85
C GLN A 112 53.10 31.12 15.31
N VAL A 113 53.23 29.80 15.17
CA VAL A 113 54.44 29.04 15.55
C VAL A 113 55.66 29.56 14.78
N THR A 114 55.50 29.85 13.48
CA THR A 114 56.59 30.43 12.66
C THR A 114 57.02 31.81 13.17
N LYS A 115 56.07 32.64 13.60
CA LYS A 115 56.37 33.97 14.15
C LYS A 115 57.07 33.87 15.50
N GLU A 116 56.61 32.99 16.39
CA GLU A 116 57.24 32.74 17.69
C GLU A 116 58.68 32.22 17.54
N LEU A 117 58.90 31.23 16.66
CA LEU A 117 60.24 30.70 16.36
C LEU A 117 61.17 31.78 15.82
N LYS A 118 60.70 32.65 14.92
CA LYS A 118 61.51 33.78 14.43
C LYS A 118 61.91 34.73 15.54
N GLN A 119 60.99 35.09 16.42
CA GLN A 119 61.28 35.97 17.56
C GLN A 119 62.26 35.32 18.55
N GLN A 120 62.14 34.02 18.80
CA GLN A 120 63.10 33.28 19.61
C GLN A 120 64.49 33.26 18.97
N LEU A 121 64.60 32.98 17.68
CA LEU A 121 65.86 33.01 16.94
C LEU A 121 66.51 34.40 16.95
N GLU A 122 65.75 35.47 16.78
CA GLU A 122 66.26 36.85 16.87
C GLU A 122 66.84 37.12 18.28
N GLY A 123 66.14 36.74 19.34
CA GLY A 123 66.64 36.86 20.71
C GLY A 123 67.88 36.00 20.99
N GLU A 124 67.95 34.78 20.44
CA GLU A 124 69.14 33.94 20.55
C GLU A 124 70.34 34.53 19.81
N VAL A 125 70.13 35.13 18.64
CA VAL A 125 71.18 35.81 17.87
C VAL A 125 71.70 37.03 18.63
N GLU A 126 70.83 37.85 19.22
CA GLU A 126 71.25 38.98 20.07
C GLU A 126 72.04 38.51 21.30
N ALA A 127 71.59 37.45 21.97
CA ALA A 127 72.31 36.87 23.11
C ALA A 127 73.67 36.29 22.72
N LEU A 128 73.78 35.68 21.53
CA LEU A 128 75.04 35.16 21.01
C LEU A 128 76.00 36.30 20.63
N ALA A 129 75.49 37.37 20.01
CA ALA A 129 76.26 38.55 19.66
C ALA A 129 76.84 39.24 20.90
N ALA A 130 76.03 39.43 21.95
CA ALA A 130 76.48 39.99 23.23
C ALA A 130 77.59 39.13 23.88
N LYS A 131 77.46 37.80 23.83
CA LYS A 131 78.51 36.87 24.31
C LYS A 131 79.82 36.97 23.52
N ILE A 132 79.74 37.20 22.21
CA ILE A 132 80.93 37.39 21.37
C ILE A 132 81.60 38.73 21.71
N GLU A 133 80.81 39.78 21.89
CA GLU A 133 81.29 41.12 22.26
C GLU A 133 82.01 41.11 23.62
N GLU A 134 81.44 40.42 24.61
CA GLU A 134 82.01 40.25 25.95
C GLU A 134 83.33 39.43 25.94
N ARG A 135 83.51 38.55 24.95
CA ARG A 135 84.76 37.79 24.72
C ARG A 135 85.81 38.52 23.90
N LEU A 136 85.44 39.58 23.19
CA LEU A 136 86.35 40.42 22.39
C LEU A 136 86.87 41.63 23.18
N LEU A 137 86.14 42.05 24.23
CA LEU A 137 86.49 43.16 25.12
C LEU A 137 87.31 42.74 26.36
N ASN A 138 87.54 41.43 26.55
CA ASN A 138 88.52 40.85 27.48
C ASN A 138 89.70 40.26 26.71
#